data_AF-A0A352DXV1-F1
#
_entry.id   AF-A0A352DXV1-F1
#
_cell.length_a   1.000
_cell.length_b   1.000
_cell.length_c   1.000
_cell.angle_alpha   90.00
_cell.angle_beta   90.00
_cell.angle_gamma   90.00
#
_symmetry.space_group_name_H-M   'P 1'
#
loop_
_entity.id
_entity.type
_entity.pdbx_description
1 polymer ?
#
loop_
_entity_poly.entity_id
_entity_poly.type
_entity_poly.pdbx_seq_one_letter_code
_entity_poly.pdbx_strand_id
1 'polypeptide(L)'
;MTHPPGSNAGVPPAAPLLSVDRLTVRFGGLVAVSHVDFDVPRGAIVSLIGPNGAGKTTVFNCISGLERPTSGTVRFRGRRLERPLTAGTVGRVLAIGLVTALLGGLVAVDVDRLWLAVVKRGMDVGEGFTVRQVAARLDAYFRAELAVDRLAGKWRVVSADGRDVLAIVPDLADAVALRNQLQAAVTARRAGPGTVPDVTDTEQPAAFDPRIGGLTVQPEVLERLAAGKRRIRLLGLAGLLGGAILGVSGAVAVWRRGRR
;
A
#
# COMPACT_ATOMS: atom_id res chain seq x y z
N MET A 1 -19.87 -71.66 -26.76
CA MET A 1 -19.54 -70.24 -27.00
C MET A 1 -18.42 -69.87 -26.04
N THR A 2 -17.19 -69.82 -26.55
CA THR A 2 -15.96 -69.58 -25.80
C THR A 2 -15.71 -68.07 -25.71
N HIS A 3 -15.55 -67.55 -24.48
CA HIS A 3 -15.02 -66.20 -24.27
C HIS A 3 -13.56 -66.15 -24.75
N PRO A 4 -13.14 -65.15 -25.56
CA PRO A 4 -11.74 -64.99 -25.90
C PRO A 4 -10.97 -64.44 -24.69
N PRO A 5 -9.72 -64.89 -24.45
CA PRO A 5 -8.84 -64.24 -23.47
C PRO A 5 -8.44 -62.86 -24.01
N GLY A 6 -8.91 -61.80 -23.33
CA GLY A 6 -8.48 -60.44 -23.63
C GLY A 6 -7.00 -60.27 -23.33
N SER A 7 -6.20 -60.09 -24.37
CA SER A 7 -4.81 -59.68 -24.26
C SER A 7 -4.74 -58.27 -23.67
N ASN A 8 -4.38 -58.15 -22.39
CA ASN A 8 -3.98 -56.87 -21.80
C ASN A 8 -2.59 -56.49 -22.30
N ALA A 9 -2.51 -56.11 -23.57
CA ALA A 9 -1.35 -55.44 -24.13
C ALA A 9 -1.30 -54.00 -23.60
N GLY A 10 -0.41 -53.75 -22.64
CA GLY A 10 0.39 -52.53 -22.56
C GLY A 10 -0.34 -51.18 -22.58
N VAL A 11 -1.39 -50.99 -21.79
CA VAL A 11 -1.75 -49.61 -21.39
C VAL A 11 -0.67 -49.17 -20.39
N PRO A 12 0.15 -48.14 -20.69
CA PRO A 12 1.09 -47.62 -19.70
C PRO A 12 0.28 -47.22 -18.47
N PRO A 13 0.68 -47.65 -17.26
CA PRO A 13 -0.11 -47.39 -16.07
C PRO A 13 -0.38 -45.89 -15.98
N ALA A 14 -1.67 -45.53 -15.97
CA ALA A 14 -2.08 -44.15 -15.85
C ALA A 14 -1.39 -43.53 -14.63
N ALA A 15 -0.84 -42.32 -14.78
CA ALA A 15 -0.09 -41.66 -13.73
C ALA A 15 -0.86 -41.71 -12.39
N PRO A 16 -0.20 -42.05 -11.27
CA PRO A 16 -0.88 -42.23 -9.99
C PRO A 16 -1.60 -40.94 -9.58
N LEU A 17 -2.76 -41.09 -8.95
CA LEU A 17 -3.55 -39.96 -8.49
C LEU A 17 -2.86 -39.26 -7.32
N LEU A 18 -2.25 -40.04 -6.43
CA LEU A 18 -1.41 -39.57 -5.32
C LEU A 18 -0.07 -40.29 -5.39
N SER A 19 1.02 -39.55 -5.22
CA SER A 19 2.37 -40.09 -5.17
C SER A 19 3.11 -39.48 -3.99
N VAL A 20 3.71 -40.34 -3.18
CA VAL A 20 4.48 -39.99 -1.98
C VAL A 20 5.91 -40.49 -2.19
N ASP A 21 6.87 -39.57 -2.17
CA ASP A 21 8.30 -39.84 -2.39
C ASP A 21 9.09 -39.42 -1.14
N ARG A 22 9.71 -40.41 -0.49
CA ARG A 22 10.59 -40.34 0.68
C ARG A 22 10.06 -39.43 1.79
N LEU A 23 8.77 -39.52 2.07
CA LEU A 23 8.08 -38.69 3.03
C LEU A 23 8.70 -38.88 4.42
N THR A 24 9.23 -37.79 4.97
CA THR A 24 9.83 -37.76 6.30
C THR A 24 9.23 -36.61 7.09
N VAL A 25 8.80 -36.89 8.33
CA VAL A 25 8.21 -35.89 9.23
C VAL A 25 8.88 -36.00 10.58
N ARG A 26 9.38 -34.86 11.07
CA ARG A 26 10.03 -34.72 12.36
C ARG A 26 9.30 -33.68 13.21
N PHE A 27 9.08 -34.02 14.49
CA PHE A 27 8.58 -33.10 15.49
C PHE A 27 9.69 -32.89 16.54
N GLY A 28 10.37 -31.74 16.46
CA GLY A 28 11.56 -31.51 17.27
C GLY A 28 12.65 -32.55 17.00
N GLY A 29 13.08 -33.27 18.04
CA GLY A 29 14.06 -34.37 17.93
C GLY A 29 13.47 -35.72 17.50
N LEU A 30 12.15 -35.87 17.44
CA LEU A 30 11.48 -37.15 17.16
C LEU A 30 11.16 -37.29 15.66
N VAL A 31 11.54 -38.41 15.05
CA VAL A 31 11.14 -38.78 13.69
C VAL A 31 9.82 -39.55 13.76
N ALA A 32 8.71 -38.93 13.36
CA ALA A 32 7.38 -39.55 13.36
C ALA A 32 7.09 -40.37 12.11
N VAL A 33 7.69 -39.99 10.97
CA VAL A 33 7.62 -40.71 9.70
C VAL A 33 9.01 -40.65 9.08
N SER A 34 9.51 -41.78 8.56
CA SER A 34 10.86 -41.88 7.99
C SER A 34 10.78 -42.50 6.59
N HIS A 35 11.11 -41.72 5.56
CA HIS A 35 11.33 -42.16 4.18
C HIS A 35 10.21 -43.08 3.64
N VAL A 36 8.95 -42.66 3.78
CA VAL A 36 7.80 -43.43 3.28
C VAL A 36 7.57 -43.14 1.79
N ASP A 37 7.45 -44.20 1.01
CA ASP A 37 7.23 -44.19 -0.44
C ASP A 37 6.00 -45.01 -0.80
N PHE A 38 5.03 -44.43 -1.54
CA PHE A 38 3.94 -45.17 -2.14
C PHE A 38 3.17 -44.35 -3.18
N ASP A 39 2.51 -45.05 -4.10
CA ASP A 39 1.62 -44.48 -5.11
C ASP A 39 0.20 -45.03 -4.95
N VAL A 40 -0.80 -44.15 -5.11
CA VAL A 40 -2.22 -44.53 -5.12
C VAL A 40 -2.81 -44.27 -6.51
N PRO A 41 -3.18 -45.33 -7.24
CA PRO A 41 -3.88 -45.19 -8.52
C PRO A 41 -5.24 -44.50 -8.39
N ARG A 42 -5.73 -43.93 -9.48
CA ARG A 42 -7.10 -43.37 -9.50
C ARG A 42 -8.12 -44.50 -9.27
N GLY A 43 -9.06 -44.29 -8.36
CA GLY A 43 -10.12 -45.25 -8.05
C GLY A 43 -9.72 -46.36 -7.07
N ALA A 44 -8.47 -46.38 -6.59
CA ALA A 44 -8.03 -47.34 -5.59
C ALA A 44 -8.50 -46.95 -4.18
N ILE A 45 -8.89 -47.94 -3.38
CA ILE A 45 -9.10 -47.80 -1.94
C ILE A 45 -7.87 -48.37 -1.25
N VAL A 46 -7.13 -47.53 -0.53
CA VAL A 46 -5.90 -47.91 0.18
C VAL A 46 -6.07 -47.63 1.66
N SER A 47 -5.71 -48.60 2.51
CA SER A 47 -5.75 -48.48 3.96
C SER A 47 -4.34 -48.46 4.54
N LEU A 48 -4.10 -47.54 5.48
CA LEU A 48 -2.84 -47.44 6.22
C LEU A 48 -3.05 -48.06 7.61
N ILE A 49 -2.38 -49.18 7.89
CA ILE A 49 -2.54 -49.97 9.12
C ILE A 49 -1.23 -49.96 9.91
N GLY A 50 -1.31 -50.01 11.25
CA GLY A 50 -0.16 -50.05 12.13
C GLY A 50 -0.52 -49.75 13.59
N PRO A 51 0.38 -49.98 14.55
CA PRO A 51 0.13 -49.73 15.97
C PRO A 51 -0.05 -48.24 16.29
N ASN A 52 -0.50 -47.92 17.52
CA ASN A 52 -0.57 -46.55 18.00
C ASN A 52 0.83 -45.93 18.01
N GLY A 53 0.94 -44.69 17.53
CA GLY A 53 2.23 -44.01 17.40
C GLY A 53 3.03 -44.30 16.12
N ALA A 54 2.57 -45.19 15.23
CA ALA A 54 3.28 -45.53 13.98
C ALA A 54 3.30 -44.41 12.90
N GLY A 55 2.86 -43.19 13.22
CA GLY A 55 2.88 -42.07 12.26
C GLY A 55 1.73 -42.02 11.24
N LYS A 56 0.69 -42.87 11.38
CA LYS A 56 -0.44 -42.94 10.42
C LYS A 56 -1.15 -41.59 10.22
N THR A 57 -1.56 -40.96 11.32
CA THR A 57 -2.20 -39.63 11.30
C THR A 57 -1.25 -38.59 10.71
N THR A 58 0.05 -38.70 10.97
CA THR A 58 1.07 -37.80 10.42
C THR A 58 1.19 -37.92 8.90
N VAL A 59 1.22 -39.16 8.37
CA VAL A 59 1.18 -39.42 6.93
C VAL A 59 -0.11 -38.88 6.32
N PHE A 60 -1.26 -39.14 6.95
CA PHE A 60 -2.55 -38.65 6.49
C PHE A 60 -2.62 -37.12 6.44
N ASN A 61 -2.12 -36.44 7.47
CA ASN A 61 -2.06 -34.97 7.52
C ASN A 61 -1.15 -34.39 6.43
N CYS A 62 -0.06 -35.08 6.07
CA CYS A 62 0.79 -34.65 4.95
C CYS A 62 0.08 -34.80 3.60
N ILE A 63 -0.70 -35.87 3.42
CA ILE A 63 -1.47 -36.11 2.19
C ILE A 63 -2.62 -35.12 2.05
N SER A 64 -3.29 -34.78 3.16
CA SER A 64 -4.36 -33.77 3.16
C SER A 64 -3.85 -32.34 3.08
N GLY A 65 -2.54 -32.14 3.24
CA GLY A 65 -1.89 -30.82 3.20
C GLY A 65 -1.99 -30.03 4.51
N LEU A 66 -2.48 -30.65 5.59
CA LEU A 66 -2.55 -30.05 6.93
C LEU A 66 -1.17 -29.96 7.61
N GLU A 67 -0.27 -30.88 7.28
CA GLU A 67 1.10 -30.90 7.78
C GLU A 67 2.10 -30.85 6.63
N ARG A 68 3.20 -30.10 6.84
CA ARG A 68 4.28 -30.02 5.85
C ARG A 68 5.34 -31.08 6.18
N PRO A 69 5.77 -31.90 5.21
CA PRO A 69 6.88 -32.80 5.44
C PRO A 69 8.18 -32.06 5.74
N THR A 70 9.03 -32.66 6.58
CA THR A 70 10.39 -32.18 6.83
C THR A 70 11.26 -32.39 5.58
N SER A 71 11.09 -33.52 4.90
CA SER A 71 11.68 -33.81 3.59
C SER A 71 10.81 -34.82 2.82
N GLY A 72 11.11 -34.99 1.54
CA GLY A 72 10.27 -35.76 0.61
C GLY A 72 9.29 -34.87 -0.14
N THR A 73 8.35 -35.47 -0.86
CA THR A 73 7.32 -34.73 -1.61
C THR A 73 6.04 -35.53 -1.71
N VAL A 74 4.90 -34.86 -1.55
CA VAL A 74 3.58 -35.41 -1.88
C VAL A 74 3.04 -34.72 -3.12
N ARG A 75 2.63 -35.52 -4.13
CA ARG A 75 2.00 -35.05 -5.36
C ARG A 75 0.58 -35.58 -5.48
N PHE A 76 -0.37 -34.69 -5.74
CA PHE A 76 -1.74 -35.05 -6.08
C PHE A 76 -2.04 -34.60 -7.52
N ARG A 77 -2.52 -35.52 -8.37
CA ARG A 77 -2.74 -35.28 -9.81
C ARG A 77 -1.50 -34.71 -10.51
N GLY A 78 -0.32 -35.24 -10.18
CA GLY A 78 0.97 -34.78 -10.69
C GLY A 78 1.45 -33.42 -10.14
N ARG A 79 0.68 -32.73 -9.30
CA ARG A 79 1.05 -31.43 -8.72
C ARG A 79 1.54 -31.62 -7.28
N ARG A 80 2.67 -31.01 -6.94
CA ARG A 80 3.15 -30.99 -5.54
C ARG A 80 2.11 -30.28 -4.67
N LEU A 81 1.77 -30.87 -3.52
CA LEU A 81 0.87 -30.24 -2.55
C LEU A 81 1.55 -29.09 -1.79
N GLU A 82 2.87 -29.16 -1.67
CA GLU A 82 3.69 -28.06 -1.16
C GLU A 82 3.55 -26.83 -2.07
N ARG A 83 3.15 -25.70 -1.49
CA ARG A 83 3.16 -24.39 -2.17
C ARG A 83 4.45 -23.64 -1.79
N PRO A 84 5.54 -23.76 -2.58
CA PRO A 84 6.75 -23.02 -2.29
C PRO A 84 6.51 -21.51 -2.37
N LEU A 85 7.35 -20.75 -1.64
CA LEU A 85 7.50 -19.30 -1.85
C LEU A 85 8.02 -19.08 -3.26
N THR A 86 7.09 -18.94 -4.21
CA THR A 86 7.42 -18.65 -5.60
C THR A 86 7.58 -17.15 -5.77
N ALA A 87 8.41 -16.69 -6.71
CA ALA A 87 8.54 -15.27 -7.04
C ALA A 87 7.18 -14.60 -7.31
N GLY A 88 6.24 -15.31 -7.95
CA GLY A 88 4.88 -14.82 -8.16
C GLY A 88 4.08 -14.61 -6.87
N THR A 89 4.29 -15.43 -5.83
CA THR A 89 3.68 -15.22 -4.50
C THR A 89 4.26 -14.00 -3.82
N VAL A 90 5.59 -13.84 -3.86
CA VAL A 90 6.27 -12.65 -3.33
C VAL A 90 5.79 -11.40 -4.04
N GLY A 91 5.70 -11.43 -5.38
CA GLY A 91 5.18 -10.34 -6.19
C GLY A 91 3.76 -9.95 -5.81
N ARG A 92 2.86 -10.92 -5.58
CA ARG A 92 1.48 -10.63 -5.12
C ARG A 92 1.45 -10.02 -3.72
N VAL A 93 2.26 -10.51 -2.78
CA VAL A 93 2.37 -9.94 -1.42
C VAL A 93 2.84 -8.49 -1.49
N LEU A 94 3.87 -8.21 -2.29
CA LEU A 94 4.37 -6.85 -2.51
C LEU A 94 3.33 -5.97 -3.21
N ALA A 95 2.58 -6.50 -4.18
CA ALA A 95 1.52 -5.76 -4.86
C ALA A 95 0.38 -5.37 -3.89
N ILE A 96 -0.05 -6.29 -3.02
CA ILE A 96 -1.02 -5.98 -1.96
C ILE A 96 -0.44 -4.91 -1.04
N GLY A 97 0.82 -5.07 -0.61
CA GLY A 97 1.54 -4.07 0.18
C GLY A 97 1.53 -2.68 -0.48
N LEU A 98 1.82 -2.59 -1.77
CA LEU A 98 1.81 -1.34 -2.52
C LEU A 98 0.42 -0.71 -2.59
N VAL A 99 -0.62 -1.51 -2.88
CA VAL A 99 -2.00 -1.00 -2.93
C VAL A 99 -2.43 -0.49 -1.56
N THR A 100 -2.17 -1.23 -0.49
CA THR A 100 -2.50 -0.79 0.88
C THR A 100 -1.67 0.42 1.29
N ALA A 101 -0.40 0.53 0.84
CA ALA A 101 0.41 1.73 1.02
C ALA A 101 -0.25 2.95 0.40
N LEU A 102 -0.60 2.88 -0.90
CA LEU A 102 -1.24 3.99 -1.61
C LEU A 102 -2.54 4.43 -0.94
N LEU A 103 -3.38 3.47 -0.53
CA LEU A 103 -4.61 3.76 0.22
C LEU A 103 -4.31 4.40 1.59
N GLY A 104 -3.32 3.90 2.33
CA GLY A 104 -2.90 4.46 3.60
C GLY A 104 -2.34 5.88 3.46
N GLY A 105 -1.58 6.15 2.40
CA GLY A 105 -1.12 7.49 2.05
C GLY A 105 -2.30 8.42 1.71
N LEU A 106 -3.26 7.94 0.93
CA LEU A 106 -4.46 8.70 0.59
C LEU A 106 -5.32 9.02 1.82
N VAL A 107 -5.48 8.09 2.76
CA VAL A 107 -6.24 8.31 4.01
C VAL A 107 -5.48 9.23 4.96
N ALA A 108 -4.15 9.10 5.03
CA ALA A 108 -3.32 9.95 5.90
C ALA A 108 -3.24 11.40 5.39
N VAL A 109 -3.35 11.60 4.08
CA VAL A 109 -3.64 12.91 3.50
C VAL A 109 -5.12 13.17 3.72
N ASP A 110 -5.45 13.93 4.77
CA ASP A 110 -6.81 14.36 5.13
C ASP A 110 -7.68 14.63 3.88
N VAL A 111 -8.49 13.63 3.49
CA VAL A 111 -9.20 13.60 2.20
C VAL A 111 -10.18 14.76 2.09
N ASP A 112 -10.78 15.14 3.22
CA ASP A 112 -11.65 16.30 3.32
C ASP A 112 -10.90 17.58 2.96
N ARG A 113 -9.64 17.70 3.37
CA ARG A 113 -8.80 18.87 3.02
C ARG A 113 -8.33 18.87 1.60
N LEU A 114 -7.99 17.70 1.07
CA LEU A 114 -7.66 17.57 -0.34
C LEU A 114 -8.87 17.99 -1.19
N TRP A 115 -10.06 17.53 -0.84
CA TRP A 115 -11.31 17.92 -1.49
C TRP A 115 -11.58 19.42 -1.38
N LEU A 116 -11.46 19.99 -0.18
CA LEU A 116 -11.61 21.43 0.04
C LEU A 116 -10.62 22.23 -0.81
N ALA A 117 -9.34 21.85 -0.81
CA ALA A 117 -8.27 22.56 -1.50
C ALA A 117 -8.37 22.46 -3.03
N VAL A 118 -8.72 21.28 -3.55
CA VAL A 118 -8.68 21.00 -5.00
C VAL A 118 -10.01 21.36 -5.67
N VAL A 119 -11.13 21.04 -5.02
CA VAL A 119 -12.46 21.12 -5.64
C VAL A 119 -13.23 22.32 -5.12
N LYS A 120 -13.47 22.41 -3.80
CA LYS A 120 -14.37 23.46 -3.25
C LYS A 120 -13.84 24.87 -3.50
N ARG A 121 -12.59 25.15 -3.13
CA ARG A 121 -11.95 26.46 -3.36
C ARG A 121 -11.87 26.82 -4.83
N GLY A 122 -11.75 25.80 -5.66
CA GLY A 122 -11.66 25.95 -7.09
C GLY A 122 -12.93 26.43 -7.79
N MET A 123 -14.10 26.10 -7.23
CA MET A 123 -15.39 26.53 -7.72
C MET A 123 -15.72 27.98 -7.31
N ASP A 124 -15.19 28.43 -6.16
CA ASP A 124 -15.48 29.76 -5.61
C ASP A 124 -14.84 30.91 -6.40
N VAL A 125 -13.82 30.62 -7.21
CA VAL A 125 -13.08 31.61 -8.04
C VAL A 125 -13.71 31.87 -9.41
N GLY A 126 -14.83 31.20 -9.75
CA GLY A 126 -15.52 31.39 -11.02
C GLY A 126 -14.83 30.75 -12.25
N GLU A 127 -13.79 29.94 -12.03
CA GLU A 127 -13.12 29.18 -13.09
C GLU A 127 -13.87 27.87 -13.41
N GLY A 128 -13.97 27.52 -14.69
CA GLY A 128 -14.60 26.27 -15.13
C GLY A 128 -13.76 25.03 -14.77
N PHE A 129 -14.39 23.95 -14.33
CA PHE A 129 -13.69 22.73 -13.89
C PHE A 129 -12.90 22.06 -15.02
N THR A 130 -11.56 22.10 -14.95
CA THR A 130 -10.66 21.46 -15.93
C THR A 130 -9.64 20.53 -15.25
N VAL A 131 -9.35 19.38 -15.84
CA VAL A 131 -8.36 18.40 -15.31
C VAL A 131 -6.98 19.04 -15.08
N ARG A 132 -6.54 19.95 -15.96
CA ARG A 132 -5.27 20.69 -15.80
C ARG A 132 -5.25 21.56 -14.55
N GLN A 133 -6.36 22.24 -14.22
CA GLN A 133 -6.45 23.07 -13.02
C GLN A 133 -6.52 22.22 -11.75
N VAL A 134 -7.23 21.08 -11.80
CA VAL A 134 -7.22 20.09 -10.72
C VAL A 134 -5.80 19.64 -10.42
N ALA A 135 -5.03 19.28 -11.46
CA ALA A 135 -3.63 18.87 -11.31
C ALA A 135 -2.76 20.00 -10.72
N ALA A 136 -2.90 21.24 -11.21
CA ALA A 136 -2.16 22.39 -10.68
C ALA A 136 -2.49 22.69 -9.21
N ARG A 137 -3.76 22.56 -8.79
CA ARG A 137 -4.18 22.75 -7.39
C ARG A 137 -3.72 21.63 -6.48
N LEU A 138 -3.69 20.39 -6.99
CA LEU A 138 -3.16 19.24 -6.28
C LEU A 138 -1.66 19.45 -6.00
N ASP A 139 -0.92 19.89 -7.01
CA ASP A 139 0.50 20.20 -6.92
C ASP A 139 0.76 21.37 -5.93
N ALA A 140 -0.03 22.44 -5.99
CA ALA A 140 0.02 23.55 -5.03
C ALA A 140 -0.22 23.09 -3.56
N TYR A 141 -1.17 22.17 -3.33
CA TYR A 141 -1.43 21.59 -2.01
C TYR A 141 -0.21 20.84 -1.46
N PHE A 142 0.43 19.99 -2.28
CA PHE A 142 1.64 19.26 -1.87
C PHE A 142 2.88 20.16 -1.73
N ARG A 143 2.93 21.29 -2.45
CA ARG A 143 3.93 22.36 -2.25
C ARG A 143 3.64 23.23 -1.03
N ALA A 144 2.50 23.01 -0.36
CA ALA A 144 2.03 23.79 0.78
C ALA A 144 1.97 25.29 0.44
N GLU A 145 1.43 25.62 -0.73
CA GLU A 145 1.19 26.99 -1.18
C GLU A 145 -0.07 27.57 -0.51
N LEU A 146 -0.05 28.87 -0.28
CA LEU A 146 -1.20 29.63 0.22
C LEU A 146 -2.30 29.66 -0.83
N ALA A 147 -3.54 29.47 -0.38
CA ALA A 147 -4.72 29.48 -1.24
C ALA A 147 -5.59 30.70 -0.94
N VAL A 148 -6.43 31.07 -1.90
CA VAL A 148 -7.51 32.04 -1.71
C VAL A 148 -8.82 31.26 -1.70
N ASP A 149 -9.70 31.57 -0.75
CA ASP A 149 -11.05 31.01 -0.71
C ASP A 149 -12.11 32.08 -0.44
N ARG A 150 -13.38 31.74 -0.64
CA ARG A 150 -14.51 32.65 -0.41
C ARG A 150 -15.40 32.09 0.70
N LEU A 151 -15.72 32.93 1.69
CA LEU A 151 -16.68 32.57 2.74
C LEU A 151 -17.54 33.78 3.09
N ALA A 152 -18.86 33.59 3.09
CA ALA A 152 -19.84 34.62 3.44
C ALA A 152 -19.65 35.94 2.66
N GLY A 153 -19.32 35.85 1.37
CA GLY A 153 -19.17 37.00 0.48
C GLY A 153 -17.83 37.72 0.53
N LYS A 154 -16.93 37.36 1.46
CA LYS A 154 -15.57 37.92 1.58
C LYS A 154 -14.51 36.94 1.08
N TRP A 155 -13.40 37.46 0.59
CA TRP A 155 -12.24 36.68 0.17
C TRP A 155 -11.26 36.50 1.31
N ARG A 156 -10.62 35.34 1.39
CA ARG A 156 -9.67 35.04 2.45
C ARG A 156 -8.42 34.41 1.89
N VAL A 157 -7.28 34.79 2.45
CA VAL A 157 -6.01 34.10 2.22
C VAL A 157 -5.83 33.07 3.31
N VAL A 158 -5.68 31.81 2.93
CA VAL A 158 -5.63 30.67 3.85
C VAL A 158 -4.40 29.81 3.60
N SER A 159 -3.99 29.05 4.62
CA SER A 159 -2.97 28.00 4.47
C SER A 159 -3.41 26.94 3.45
N ALA A 160 -2.44 26.21 2.88
CA ALA A 160 -2.70 25.11 1.92
C ALA A 160 -3.78 24.13 2.43
N ASP A 161 -3.70 23.79 3.72
CA ASP A 161 -4.61 22.88 4.39
C ASP A 161 -5.91 23.54 4.88
N GLY A 162 -6.05 24.86 4.77
CA GLY A 162 -7.24 25.63 5.16
C GLY A 162 -7.46 25.85 6.65
N ARG A 163 -6.48 25.51 7.50
CA ARG A 163 -6.60 25.68 8.96
C ARG A 163 -6.45 27.14 9.37
N ASP A 164 -5.48 27.82 8.78
CA ASP A 164 -5.08 29.15 9.20
C ASP A 164 -5.64 30.17 8.20
N VAL A 165 -6.52 31.06 8.68
CA VAL A 165 -6.98 32.23 7.92
C VAL A 165 -6.01 33.36 8.21
N LEU A 166 -5.27 33.76 7.17
CA LEU A 166 -4.19 34.75 7.29
C LEU A 166 -4.71 36.17 7.11
N ALA A 167 -5.69 36.35 6.24
CA ALA A 167 -6.33 37.64 5.99
C ALA A 167 -7.71 37.47 5.39
N ILE A 168 -8.56 38.49 5.58
CA ILE A 168 -9.89 38.59 4.99
C ILE A 168 -10.00 39.94 4.27
N VAL A 169 -10.36 39.91 2.99
CA VAL A 169 -10.34 41.05 2.09
C VAL A 169 -11.67 41.09 1.32
N PRO A 170 -12.23 42.29 1.05
CA PRO A 170 -13.49 42.39 0.33
C PRO A 170 -13.38 42.06 -1.16
N ASP A 171 -12.24 42.33 -1.80
CA ASP A 171 -12.03 42.12 -3.24
C ASP A 171 -11.09 40.94 -3.56
N LEU A 172 -11.30 40.31 -4.73
CA LEU A 172 -10.52 39.16 -5.18
C LEU A 172 -9.11 39.57 -5.60
N ALA A 173 -8.95 40.69 -6.32
CA ALA A 173 -7.65 41.11 -6.82
C ALA A 173 -6.70 41.42 -5.66
N ASP A 174 -7.23 42.09 -4.64
CA ASP A 174 -6.50 42.39 -3.40
C ASP A 174 -6.14 41.10 -2.64
N ALA A 175 -7.05 40.12 -2.56
CA ALA A 175 -6.78 38.83 -1.93
C ALA A 175 -5.68 38.03 -2.67
N VAL A 176 -5.65 38.07 -4.00
CA VAL A 176 -4.61 37.43 -4.82
C VAL A 176 -3.27 38.12 -4.64
N ALA A 177 -3.24 39.46 -4.68
CA ALA A 177 -2.01 40.23 -4.45
C ALA A 177 -1.41 39.94 -3.08
N LEU A 178 -2.24 39.94 -2.03
CA LEU A 178 -1.84 39.62 -0.66
C LEU A 178 -1.34 38.18 -0.53
N ARG A 179 -2.02 37.20 -1.16
CA ARG A 179 -1.57 35.80 -1.19
C ARG A 179 -0.18 35.67 -1.82
N ASN A 180 0.09 36.37 -2.92
CA ASN A 180 1.39 36.32 -3.60
C ASN A 180 2.52 36.92 -2.72
N GLN A 181 2.27 38.05 -2.06
CA GLN A 181 3.22 38.66 -1.14
C GLN A 181 3.53 37.75 0.06
N LEU A 182 2.49 37.17 0.68
CA LEU A 182 2.66 36.22 1.79
C LEU A 182 3.36 34.94 1.34
N GLN A 183 3.05 34.45 0.14
CA GLN A 183 3.71 33.28 -0.43
C GLN A 183 5.21 33.52 -0.60
N ALA A 184 5.61 34.68 -1.13
CA ALA A 184 7.00 35.06 -1.27
C ALA A 184 7.72 35.12 0.10
N ALA A 185 7.08 35.67 1.12
CA ALA A 185 7.63 35.72 2.48
C ALA A 185 7.82 34.33 3.10
N VAL A 186 6.85 33.43 2.93
CA VAL A 186 6.94 32.04 3.41
C VAL A 186 8.02 31.27 2.65
N THR A 187 8.13 31.45 1.33
CA THR A 187 9.17 30.82 0.51
C THR A 187 10.56 31.29 0.91
N ALA A 188 10.76 32.61 1.11
CA ALA A 188 12.04 33.16 1.58
C ALA A 188 12.49 32.56 2.93
N ARG A 189 11.55 32.34 3.87
CA ARG A 189 11.85 31.69 5.15
C ARG A 189 12.09 30.19 5.06
N ARG A 190 11.45 29.50 4.11
CA ARG A 190 11.73 28.07 3.82
C ARG A 190 13.15 27.90 3.26
N ALA A 191 13.68 28.91 2.58
CA ALA A 191 14.93 28.83 1.84
C ALA A 191 16.20 28.88 2.71
N GLY A 192 16.16 29.27 3.99
CA GLY A 192 17.28 29.17 4.96
C GLY A 192 18.64 29.79 4.56
N PRO A 193 19.51 30.21 5.49
CA PRO A 193 20.88 30.57 5.12
C PRO A 193 21.65 29.31 4.68
N GLY A 194 22.01 29.23 3.38
CA GLY A 194 22.89 28.18 2.82
C GLY A 194 22.22 27.05 2.04
N THR A 195 20.91 27.12 1.79
CA THR A 195 20.20 26.14 0.95
C THR A 195 20.13 26.65 -0.49
N VAL A 196 20.54 25.83 -1.46
CA VAL A 196 20.41 26.14 -2.90
C VAL A 196 18.91 26.33 -3.19
N PRO A 197 18.47 27.53 -3.60
CA PRO A 197 17.08 27.76 -3.98
C PRO A 197 16.68 26.81 -5.11
N ASP A 198 15.46 26.29 -5.06
CA ASP A 198 14.92 25.53 -6.18
C ASP A 198 14.88 26.47 -7.40
N VAL A 199 15.27 26.00 -8.60
CA VAL A 199 15.41 26.85 -9.80
C VAL A 199 14.07 27.48 -10.22
N THR A 200 12.96 26.98 -9.68
CA THR A 200 11.61 27.53 -9.82
C THR A 200 11.23 28.62 -8.81
N ASP A 201 12.03 28.87 -7.76
CA ASP A 201 11.79 29.91 -6.74
C ASP A 201 12.36 31.29 -7.16
N THR A 202 12.80 31.46 -8.41
CA THR A 202 13.61 32.60 -8.88
C THR A 202 12.81 33.72 -9.56
N GLU A 203 11.59 34.01 -9.09
CA GLU A 203 10.93 35.28 -9.42
C GLU A 203 11.24 36.30 -8.32
N GLN A 204 11.89 37.41 -8.70
CA GLN A 204 12.44 38.45 -7.82
C GLN A 204 11.47 38.94 -6.74
N PRO A 205 11.91 39.12 -5.46
CA PRO A 205 11.02 39.56 -4.40
C PRO A 205 10.85 41.08 -4.41
N ALA A 206 9.60 41.55 -4.50
CA ALA A 206 9.25 42.85 -3.94
C ALA A 206 9.54 42.80 -2.42
N ALA A 207 10.14 43.87 -1.87
CA ALA A 207 10.45 43.96 -0.45
C ALA A 207 9.23 43.60 0.41
N PHE A 208 9.41 42.68 1.36
CA PHE A 208 8.35 42.26 2.27
C PHE A 208 7.89 43.46 3.12
N ASP A 209 6.71 43.98 2.83
CA ASP A 209 6.06 44.98 3.68
C ASP A 209 5.34 44.27 4.84
N PRO A 210 5.76 44.46 6.10
CA PRO A 210 5.10 43.88 7.26
C PRO A 210 3.71 44.49 7.54
N ARG A 211 3.29 45.53 6.81
CA ARG A 211 1.99 46.20 6.93
C ARG A 211 1.16 46.00 5.66
N ILE A 212 0.50 44.86 5.56
CA ILE A 212 -0.41 44.62 4.43
C ILE A 212 -1.86 44.83 4.89
N GLY A 213 -2.53 45.85 4.33
CA GLY A 213 -3.92 46.19 4.68
C GLY A 213 -4.16 46.54 6.16
N GLY A 214 -3.12 46.92 6.91
CA GLY A 214 -3.21 47.26 8.33
C GLY A 214 -3.10 46.08 9.32
N LEU A 215 -2.83 44.85 8.85
CA LEU A 215 -2.64 43.68 9.71
C LEU A 215 -1.15 43.32 9.84
N THR A 216 -0.63 43.38 11.07
CA THR A 216 0.73 42.90 11.38
C THR A 216 0.73 41.37 11.43
N VAL A 217 1.29 40.72 10.41
CA VAL A 217 1.43 39.27 10.39
C VAL A 217 2.49 38.86 11.42
N GLN A 218 2.07 38.13 12.45
CA GLN A 218 2.99 37.70 13.50
C GLN A 218 4.05 36.72 12.94
N PRO A 219 5.33 36.87 13.31
CA PRO A 219 6.42 36.05 12.79
C PRO A 219 6.25 34.55 13.09
N GLU A 220 5.56 34.21 14.18
CA GLU A 220 5.23 32.83 14.58
C GLU A 220 4.31 32.12 13.58
N VAL A 221 3.38 32.85 12.97
CA VAL A 221 2.46 32.31 11.96
C VAL A 221 3.22 31.94 10.69
N LEU A 222 4.17 32.79 10.27
CA LEU A 222 5.01 32.53 9.09
C LEU A 222 5.92 31.32 9.28
N GLU A 223 6.48 31.12 10.48
CA GLU A 223 7.26 29.91 10.79
C GLU A 223 6.42 28.64 10.78
N ARG A 224 5.21 28.69 11.34
CA ARG A 224 4.24 27.57 11.27
C ARG A 224 3.87 27.21 9.83
N LEU A 225 3.64 28.19 8.97
CA LEU A 225 3.35 28.00 7.54
C LEU A 225 4.55 27.45 6.77
N ALA A 226 5.76 27.90 7.12
CA ALA A 226 7.00 27.37 6.55
C ALA A 226 7.18 25.88 6.90
N ALA A 227 6.91 25.50 8.15
CA ALA A 227 6.97 24.10 8.62
C ALA A 227 5.86 23.19 8.06
N GLY A 228 4.76 23.77 7.55
CA GLY A 228 3.60 23.02 7.02
C GLY A 228 3.93 22.02 5.91
N LYS A 229 4.88 22.35 5.01
CA LYS A 229 5.35 21.45 3.92
C LYS A 229 5.91 20.14 4.47
N ARG A 230 6.67 20.22 5.58
CA ARG A 230 7.27 19.04 6.24
C ARG A 230 6.19 18.17 6.87
N ARG A 231 5.13 18.77 7.43
CA ARG A 231 4.02 18.06 8.06
C ARG A 231 3.18 17.26 7.05
N ILE A 232 2.82 17.86 5.91
CA ILE A 232 2.06 17.17 4.85
C ILE A 232 2.86 15.97 4.31
N ARG A 233 4.17 16.16 4.08
CA ARG A 233 5.06 15.07 3.64
C ARG A 233 5.21 13.96 4.67
N LEU A 234 5.40 14.31 5.95
CA LEU A 234 5.52 13.33 7.03
C LEU A 234 4.25 12.50 7.23
N LEU A 235 3.07 13.13 7.18
CA LEU A 235 1.80 12.42 7.30
C LEU A 235 1.55 11.50 6.11
N GLY A 236 1.78 11.98 4.88
CA GLY A 236 1.67 11.15 3.68
C GLY A 236 2.63 9.95 3.71
N LEU A 237 3.90 10.18 4.10
CA LEU A 237 4.90 9.11 4.21
C LEU A 237 4.56 8.11 5.32
N ALA A 238 4.09 8.58 6.48
CA ALA A 238 3.64 7.73 7.56
C ALA A 238 2.43 6.86 7.15
N GLY A 239 1.48 7.43 6.38
CA GLY A 239 0.36 6.70 5.81
C GLY A 239 0.79 5.63 4.80
N LEU A 240 1.72 5.96 3.90
CA LEU A 240 2.28 5.00 2.94
C LEU A 240 2.97 3.84 3.66
N LEU A 241 3.82 4.14 4.66
CA LEU A 241 4.54 3.14 5.43
C LEU A 241 3.59 2.26 6.26
N GLY A 242 2.64 2.87 6.97
CA GLY A 242 1.64 2.14 7.76
C GLY A 242 0.78 1.22 6.89
N GLY A 243 0.33 1.72 5.73
CA GLY A 243 -0.41 0.95 4.75
C GLY A 243 0.41 -0.22 4.18
N ALA A 244 1.68 0.02 3.83
CA ALA A 244 2.58 -1.02 3.32
C ALA A 244 2.76 -2.16 4.34
N ILE A 245 3.05 -1.81 5.59
CA ILE A 245 3.26 -2.78 6.68
C ILE A 245 1.99 -3.61 6.89
N LEU A 246 0.83 -2.96 6.95
CA LEU A 246 -0.45 -3.63 7.13
C LEU A 246 -0.75 -4.59 5.97
N GLY A 247 -0.59 -4.14 4.73
CA GLY A 247 -0.86 -4.93 3.53
C GLY A 247 0.05 -6.15 3.41
N VAL A 248 1.37 -5.96 3.59
CA VAL A 248 2.34 -7.07 3.55
C VAL A 248 2.09 -8.05 4.70
N SER A 249 1.91 -7.56 5.92
CA SER A 249 1.69 -8.42 7.10
C SER A 249 0.40 -9.23 6.97
N GLY A 250 -0.68 -8.60 6.50
CA GLY A 250 -1.96 -9.27 6.25
C GLY A 250 -1.85 -10.34 5.16
N ALA A 251 -1.22 -10.01 4.03
CA ALA A 251 -1.00 -10.97 2.94
C ALA A 251 -0.13 -12.16 3.37
N VAL A 252 0.93 -11.92 4.14
CA VAL A 252 1.78 -12.99 4.71
C VAL A 252 1.00 -13.86 5.70
N ALA A 253 0.16 -13.26 6.55
CA ALA A 253 -0.66 -14.00 7.51
C ALA A 253 -1.67 -14.94 6.82
N VAL A 254 -2.35 -14.45 5.78
CA VAL A 254 -3.26 -15.25 4.95
C VAL A 254 -2.51 -16.37 4.23
N TRP A 255 -1.36 -16.06 3.62
CA TRP A 255 -0.53 -17.07 2.97
C TRP A 255 -0.02 -18.15 3.93
N ARG A 256 0.33 -17.78 5.17
CA ARG A 256 0.73 -18.73 6.22
C ARG A 256 -0.45 -19.59 6.70
N ARG A 257 -1.66 -19.04 6.81
CA ARG A 257 -2.87 -19.82 7.17
C ARG A 257 -3.26 -20.81 6.09
N GLY A 258 -3.16 -20.44 4.81
CA GLY A 258 -3.39 -21.38 3.70
C GLY A 258 -2.31 -22.45 3.52
N ARG A 259 -1.34 -22.51 4.45
CA ARG A 259 -0.27 -23.53 4.54
C ARG A 259 -0.42 -24.48 5.74
N ARG A 260 -1.36 -24.21 6.66
CA ARG A 260 -1.77 -25.13 7.74
C ARG A 260 -3.06 -25.82 7.29
#